data_AF-A0A972ATS7-F1
#
_entry.id   AF-A0A972ATS7-F1
#
_cell.length_a   1.000
_cell.length_b   1.000
_cell.length_c   1.000
_cell.angle_alpha   90.00
_cell.angle_beta   90.00
_cell.angle_gamma   90.00
#
_symmetry.space_group_name_H-M   'P 1'
#
loop_
_entity.id
_entity.type
_entity.pdbx_description
1 polymer ?
#
loop_
_entity_poly.entity_id
_entity_poly.type
_entity_poly.pdbx_seq_one_letter_code
_entity_poly.pdbx_strand_id
1 'polypeptide(L)'
;MKNKFFLLVVVALLAVGCARGEQPDWGEGGKNLYITTTWQEISPSYVYYVAISTDSGLIPDSDPDRWNEFYVVKWEDHNFFLRKPGGSFSYFSSPSVSGQEMVVTLSLVDDLGNPDIIRVMVVSTDKGGNVEDFLDEVATFRLKQQSSEPPIYDLAGDADAAADLLSLKIEVR
;
A
#
# COMPACT_ATOMS: atom_id res chain seq x y z
N MET A 1 -58.06 9.65 -35.13
CA MET A 1 -57.17 8.52 -34.79
C MET A 1 -55.84 8.63 -35.52
N LYS A 2 -54.78 9.06 -34.83
CA LYS A 2 -53.42 8.50 -34.86
C LYS A 2 -52.47 9.49 -34.18
N ASN A 3 -52.24 9.24 -32.89
CA ASN A 3 -51.14 9.81 -32.11
C ASN A 3 -49.81 9.42 -32.78
N LYS A 4 -48.89 10.37 -32.91
CA LYS A 4 -47.46 10.06 -32.98
C LYS A 4 -46.71 10.99 -32.03
N PHE A 5 -46.62 10.47 -30.82
CA PHE A 5 -45.77 10.90 -29.71
C PHE A 5 -44.33 11.01 -30.23
N PHE A 6 -43.79 12.23 -30.35
CA PHE A 6 -42.37 12.41 -30.66
C PHE A 6 -41.60 12.30 -29.35
N LEU A 7 -40.90 11.18 -29.21
CA LEU A 7 -40.09 10.77 -28.08
C LEU A 7 -38.91 11.74 -27.92
N LEU A 8 -38.97 12.60 -26.91
CA LEU A 8 -37.88 13.47 -26.50
C LEU A 8 -36.88 12.64 -25.70
N VAL A 9 -35.96 11.96 -26.40
CA VAL A 9 -34.79 11.30 -25.80
C VAL A 9 -33.57 12.00 -26.35
N VAL A 10 -33.25 13.15 -25.74
CA VAL A 10 -31.85 13.58 -25.65
C VAL A 10 -31.47 13.24 -24.22
N VAL A 11 -30.76 12.14 -24.12
CA VAL A 11 -30.09 11.63 -22.93
C VAL A 11 -29.37 12.81 -22.29
N ALA A 12 -29.91 13.27 -21.16
CA ALA A 12 -29.14 14.02 -20.20
C ALA A 12 -27.96 13.12 -19.85
N LEU A 13 -26.80 13.42 -20.43
CA LEU A 13 -25.50 13.04 -19.92
C LEU A 13 -25.44 13.60 -18.50
N LEU A 14 -26.01 12.83 -17.57
CA LEU A 14 -25.60 12.81 -16.20
C LEU A 14 -24.10 12.58 -16.29
N ALA A 15 -23.36 13.68 -16.17
CA ALA A 15 -22.03 13.66 -15.64
C ALA A 15 -22.15 13.00 -14.26
N VAL A 16 -22.18 11.66 -14.25
CA VAL A 16 -21.71 10.87 -13.13
C VAL A 16 -20.19 11.00 -13.19
N GLY A 17 -19.70 12.24 -13.02
CA GLY A 17 -18.43 12.40 -12.36
C GLY A 17 -18.66 11.71 -11.04
N CYS A 18 -17.97 10.57 -10.85
CA CYS A 18 -17.93 9.93 -9.55
C CYS A 18 -17.61 11.05 -8.57
N ALA A 19 -18.62 11.51 -7.83
CA ALA A 19 -18.39 12.32 -6.66
C ALA A 19 -17.63 11.37 -5.75
N ARG A 20 -16.29 11.48 -5.79
CA ARG A 20 -15.43 11.10 -4.68
C ARG A 20 -16.08 11.81 -3.51
N GLY A 21 -16.89 11.07 -2.75
CA GLY A 21 -17.64 11.67 -1.65
C GLY A 21 -16.61 12.36 -0.78
N GLU A 22 -16.75 13.67 -0.61
CA GLU A 22 -15.85 14.42 0.25
C GLU A 22 -15.86 13.73 1.62
N GLN A 23 -14.76 13.07 1.96
CA GLN A 23 -14.64 12.38 3.23
C GLN A 23 -14.59 13.45 4.34
N PRO A 24 -15.26 13.24 5.48
CA PRO A 24 -15.08 14.10 6.64
C PRO A 24 -13.59 14.18 7.00
N ASP A 25 -13.10 15.39 7.23
CA ASP A 25 -11.74 15.60 7.75
C ASP A 25 -11.67 15.06 9.19
N TRP A 26 -10.97 13.94 9.38
CA TRP A 26 -10.70 13.35 10.69
C TRP A 26 -9.48 14.00 11.39
N GLY A 27 -9.10 15.19 10.93
CA GLY A 27 -7.89 15.89 11.37
C GLY A 27 -6.63 15.14 10.93
N GLU A 28 -6.67 14.49 9.77
CA GLU A 28 -5.55 13.71 9.20
C GLU A 28 -4.64 14.58 8.33
N GLY A 29 -5.06 15.81 8.01
CA GLY A 29 -4.23 16.81 7.36
C GLY A 29 -2.93 17.03 8.15
N GLY A 30 -1.80 16.70 7.52
CA GLY A 30 -0.46 16.82 8.11
C GLY A 30 0.00 15.63 8.96
N LYS A 31 -0.77 14.53 9.01
CA LYS A 31 -0.34 13.29 9.65
C LYS A 31 0.50 12.42 8.71
N ASN A 32 1.29 11.55 9.32
CA ASN A 32 2.08 10.55 8.62
C ASN A 32 1.48 9.15 8.79
N LEU A 33 1.64 8.35 7.75
CA LEU A 33 1.45 6.91 7.77
C LEU A 33 2.76 6.26 8.25
N TYR A 34 2.64 5.38 9.24
CA TYR A 34 3.72 4.51 9.70
C TYR A 34 3.34 3.08 9.36
N ILE A 35 4.18 2.40 8.58
CA ILE A 35 4.05 0.97 8.30
C ILE A 35 5.26 0.29 8.94
N THR A 36 5.00 -0.52 9.96
CA THR A 36 6.01 -1.33 10.63
C THR A 36 5.85 -2.78 10.19
N THR A 37 6.90 -3.35 9.59
CA THR A 37 6.98 -4.77 9.27
C THR A 37 8.01 -5.41 10.19
N THR A 38 7.63 -6.52 10.83
CA THR A 38 8.52 -7.29 11.70
C THR A 38 8.86 -8.60 11.02
N TRP A 39 10.15 -8.89 10.90
CA TRP A 39 10.69 -10.05 10.18
C TRP A 39 11.44 -10.98 11.15
N GLN A 40 11.57 -12.25 10.80
CA GLN A 40 12.38 -13.20 11.56
C GLN A 40 13.86 -12.75 11.58
N GLU A 41 14.38 -12.34 10.42
CA GLU A 41 15.66 -11.65 10.27
C GLU A 41 15.59 -10.60 9.14
N ILE A 42 16.27 -9.47 9.34
CA ILE A 42 16.52 -8.50 8.27
C ILE A 42 17.95 -8.67 7.77
N SER A 43 18.10 -9.22 6.56
CA SER A 43 19.39 -9.57 5.99
C SER A 43 19.58 -8.94 4.61
N PRO A 44 20.77 -8.39 4.30
CA PRO A 44 21.08 -7.82 3.00
C PRO A 44 21.11 -8.86 1.87
N SER A 45 21.01 -10.16 2.18
CA SER A 45 20.83 -11.23 1.20
C SER A 45 19.46 -11.19 0.51
N TYR A 46 18.49 -10.52 1.11
CA TYR A 46 17.13 -10.40 0.58
C TYR A 46 16.83 -8.98 0.13
N VAL A 47 15.64 -8.81 -0.43
CA VAL A 47 15.03 -7.53 -0.76
C VAL A 47 13.63 -7.52 -0.16
N TYR A 48 13.28 -6.47 0.57
CA TYR A 48 12.00 -6.38 1.26
C TYR A 48 11.18 -5.25 0.64
N TYR A 49 9.91 -5.51 0.40
CA TYR A 49 9.03 -4.59 -0.28
C TYR A 49 7.75 -4.34 0.50
N VAL A 50 7.26 -3.11 0.37
CA VAL A 50 5.94 -2.69 0.83
C VAL A 50 5.24 -1.99 -0.34
N ALA A 51 4.22 -2.63 -0.89
CA ALA A 51 3.34 -2.05 -1.91
C ALA A 51 2.15 -1.38 -1.24
N ILE A 52 1.84 -0.16 -1.67
CA ILE A 52 0.78 0.67 -1.10
C ILE A 52 -0.15 1.12 -2.23
N SER A 53 -1.40 0.69 -2.16
CA SER A 53 -2.48 1.22 -2.98
C SER A 53 -3.28 2.25 -2.21
N THR A 54 -3.57 3.36 -2.88
CA THR A 54 -4.46 4.43 -2.42
C THR A 54 -5.80 4.45 -3.17
N ASP A 55 -5.99 3.51 -4.11
CA ASP A 55 -7.18 3.39 -4.93
C ASP A 55 -8.03 2.20 -4.47
N SER A 56 -9.33 2.44 -4.26
CA SER A 56 -10.29 1.43 -3.83
C SER A 56 -10.49 0.27 -4.82
N GLY A 57 -10.11 0.42 -6.09
CA GLY A 57 -10.19 -0.62 -7.13
C GLY A 57 -8.90 -1.38 -7.38
N LEU A 58 -7.76 -0.89 -6.88
CA LEU A 58 -6.46 -1.53 -7.10
C LEU A 58 -5.97 -2.23 -5.83
N ILE A 59 -5.54 -3.49 -5.98
CA ILE A 59 -5.10 -4.37 -4.90
C ILE A 59 -3.75 -4.96 -5.32
N PRO A 60 -2.64 -4.70 -4.59
CA PRO A 60 -1.37 -5.35 -4.87
C PRO A 60 -1.45 -6.85 -4.55
N ASP A 61 -1.03 -7.71 -5.48
CA ASP A 61 -0.83 -9.15 -5.24
C ASP A 61 0.59 -9.41 -4.73
N SER A 62 0.98 -10.67 -4.52
CA SER A 62 2.30 -11.04 -3.99
C SER A 62 3.45 -10.99 -5.02
N ASP A 63 3.21 -10.46 -6.23
CA ASP A 63 4.20 -10.40 -7.32
C ASP A 63 4.71 -8.96 -7.54
N PRO A 64 5.92 -8.61 -7.05
CA PRO A 64 6.45 -7.26 -7.17
C PRO A 64 6.58 -6.71 -8.60
N ASP A 65 6.70 -7.59 -9.61
CA ASP A 65 6.83 -7.18 -11.01
C ASP A 65 5.55 -6.55 -11.56
N ARG A 66 4.39 -6.82 -10.92
CA ARG A 66 3.09 -6.29 -11.33
C ARG A 66 2.76 -4.94 -10.70
N TRP A 67 3.60 -4.43 -9.82
CA TRP A 67 3.27 -3.28 -8.98
C TRP A 67 3.53 -1.91 -9.62
N ASN A 68 3.40 -1.79 -10.94
CA ASN A 68 3.65 -0.52 -11.62
C ASN A 68 2.62 0.57 -11.26
N GLU A 69 1.45 0.18 -10.78
CA GLU A 69 0.37 1.10 -10.41
C GLU A 69 0.39 1.52 -8.94
N PHE A 70 1.31 0.97 -8.13
CA PHE A 70 1.37 1.19 -6.68
C PHE A 70 2.55 2.08 -6.28
N TYR A 71 2.43 2.67 -5.09
CA TYR A 71 3.61 3.16 -4.40
C TYR A 71 4.37 1.95 -3.87
N VAL A 72 5.68 1.88 -4.10
CA VAL A 72 6.49 0.75 -3.65
C VAL A 72 7.69 1.29 -2.88
N VAL A 73 7.78 0.89 -1.61
CA VAL A 73 8.99 1.05 -0.82
C VAL A 73 9.77 -0.25 -0.90
N LYS A 74 11.07 -0.15 -1.18
CA LYS A 74 11.99 -1.28 -1.28
C LYS A 74 13.18 -1.04 -0.37
N TRP A 75 13.54 -2.03 0.44
CA TRP A 75 14.83 -2.09 1.13
C TRP A 75 15.75 -3.07 0.42
N GLU A 76 16.91 -2.59 0.00
CA GLU A 76 17.92 -3.38 -0.70
C GLU A 76 19.31 -2.86 -0.31
N ASP A 77 20.21 -3.77 0.07
CA ASP A 77 21.61 -3.46 0.36
C ASP A 77 21.78 -2.29 1.35
N HIS A 78 21.04 -2.33 2.46
CA HIS A 78 21.01 -1.32 3.52
C HIS A 78 20.42 0.04 3.12
N ASN A 79 19.82 0.15 1.95
CA ASN A 79 19.23 1.38 1.44
C ASN A 79 17.74 1.22 1.19
N PHE A 80 16.99 2.28 1.47
CA PHE A 80 15.59 2.37 1.11
C PHE A 80 15.40 3.15 -0.19
N PHE A 81 14.44 2.70 -0.97
CA PHE A 81 14.02 3.33 -2.21
C PHE A 81 12.50 3.44 -2.22
N LEU A 82 11.99 4.54 -2.78
CA LEU A 82 10.58 4.75 -3.04
C LEU A 82 10.37 4.88 -4.54
N ARG A 83 9.34 4.20 -5.05
CA ARG A 83 8.80 4.38 -6.39
C ARG A 83 7.34 4.81 -6.27
N LYS A 84 6.99 5.92 -6.92
CA LYS A 84 5.60 6.34 -7.11
C LYS A 84 4.97 5.58 -8.30
N PRO A 85 3.63 5.47 -8.40
CA PRO A 85 2.96 4.82 -9.52
C PRO A 85 3.48 5.32 -10.88
N GLY A 86 3.87 4.39 -11.76
CA GLY A 86 4.44 4.66 -13.08
C GLY A 86 5.83 5.31 -13.10
N GLY A 87 6.46 5.51 -11.94
CA GLY A 87 7.76 6.14 -11.78
C GLY A 87 8.93 5.16 -11.74
N SER A 88 10.11 5.68 -11.42
CA SER A 88 11.31 4.89 -11.11
C SER A 88 11.62 4.95 -9.63
N PHE A 89 12.39 3.98 -9.13
CA PHE A 89 12.89 4.01 -7.75
C PHE A 89 13.87 5.17 -7.55
N SER A 90 13.70 5.90 -6.46
CA SER A 90 14.63 6.93 -5.97
C SER A 90 14.97 6.66 -4.51
N TYR A 91 16.16 7.09 -4.09
CA TYR A 91 16.57 6.97 -2.69
C TYR A 91 15.55 7.60 -1.74
N PHE A 92 15.27 6.91 -0.63
CA PHE A 92 14.25 7.31 0.33
C PHE A 92 14.83 7.25 1.75
N SER A 93 14.98 8.42 2.38
CA SER A 93 15.70 8.53 3.66
C SER A 93 14.80 8.49 4.90
N SER A 94 13.48 8.50 4.73
CA SER A 94 12.53 8.52 5.86
C SER A 94 12.41 7.18 6.60
N PRO A 95 12.48 6.01 5.93
CA PRO A 95 12.37 4.74 6.63
C PRO A 95 13.62 4.37 7.46
N SER A 96 13.43 3.47 8.40
CA SER A 96 14.51 2.97 9.27
C SER A 96 14.42 1.47 9.48
N VAL A 97 15.56 0.85 9.80
CA VAL A 97 15.66 -0.53 10.28
C VAL A 97 16.16 -0.51 11.72
N SER A 98 15.51 -1.27 12.61
CA SER A 98 15.95 -1.47 13.99
C SER A 98 15.69 -2.91 14.42
N GLY A 99 16.75 -3.71 14.54
CA GLY A 99 16.62 -5.13 14.86
C GLY A 99 15.84 -5.87 13.77
N GLN A 100 14.68 -6.39 14.12
CA GLN A 100 13.76 -7.13 13.25
C GLN A 100 12.70 -6.25 12.59
N GLU A 101 12.65 -4.97 12.92
CA GLU A 101 11.61 -4.06 12.45
C GLU A 101 12.13 -3.15 11.34
N MET A 102 11.37 -3.07 10.25
CA MET A 102 11.46 -1.95 9.30
C MET A 102 10.27 -1.03 9.53
N VAL A 103 10.54 0.28 9.61
CA VAL A 103 9.50 1.30 9.76
C VAL A 103 9.55 2.22 8.55
N VAL A 104 8.50 2.21 7.75
CA VAL A 104 8.27 3.13 6.64
C VAL A 104 7.42 4.30 7.13
N THR A 105 7.85 5.53 6.86
CA THR A 105 7.10 6.75 7.20
C THR A 105 6.82 7.56 5.94
N LEU A 106 5.55 7.83 5.66
CA LEU A 106 5.06 8.56 4.47
C LEU A 106 4.09 9.67 4.89
N SER A 107 4.22 10.86 4.30
CA SER A 107 3.22 11.92 4.45
C SER A 107 1.93 11.51 3.74
N LEU A 108 0.81 11.50 4.48
CA LEU A 108 -0.49 11.15 3.88
C LEU A 108 -0.83 12.10 2.72
N VAL A 109 -0.46 13.37 2.83
CA VAL A 109 -0.78 14.39 1.83
C VAL A 109 0.28 14.45 0.74
N ASP A 110 1.55 14.62 1.11
CA ASP A 110 2.61 14.95 0.16
C ASP A 110 3.13 13.71 -0.60
N ASP A 111 3.16 12.56 0.07
CA ASP A 111 3.65 11.31 -0.54
C ASP A 111 2.51 10.52 -1.18
N LEU A 112 1.33 10.46 -0.53
CA LEU A 112 0.23 9.58 -0.91
C LEU A 112 -0.99 10.28 -1.52
N GLY A 113 -1.02 11.61 -1.57
CA GLY A 113 -2.10 12.35 -2.22
C GLY A 113 -3.42 12.36 -1.45
N ASN A 114 -3.36 12.26 -0.12
CA ASN A 114 -4.48 12.28 0.82
C ASN A 114 -5.53 11.17 0.57
N PRO A 115 -5.16 9.89 0.75
CA PRO A 115 -6.02 8.77 0.40
C PRO A 115 -7.11 8.46 1.44
N ASP A 116 -8.30 8.02 1.03
CA ASP A 116 -9.35 7.59 1.96
C ASP A 116 -9.14 6.16 2.49
N ILE A 117 -8.45 5.35 1.71
CA ILE A 117 -8.18 3.93 1.95
C ILE A 117 -6.73 3.65 1.58
N ILE A 118 -6.10 2.82 2.39
CA ILE A 118 -4.76 2.30 2.16
C ILE A 118 -4.89 0.79 2.09
N ARG A 119 -4.28 0.19 1.06
CA ARG A 119 -4.07 -1.25 1.01
C ARG A 119 -2.60 -1.55 0.94
N VAL A 120 -2.13 -2.46 1.79
CA VAL A 120 -0.72 -2.79 1.92
C VAL A 120 -0.51 -4.26 1.62
N MET A 121 0.43 -4.54 0.71
CA MET A 121 1.04 -5.85 0.53
C MET A 121 2.51 -5.75 0.92
N VAL A 122 3.03 -6.82 1.53
CA VAL A 122 4.42 -6.92 1.96
C VAL A 122 4.99 -8.19 1.35
N VAL A 123 6.18 -8.11 0.77
CA VAL A 123 6.85 -9.25 0.11
C VAL A 123 8.34 -9.18 0.42
N SER A 124 8.97 -10.32 0.66
CA SER A 124 10.42 -10.49 0.61
C SER A 124 10.80 -11.32 -0.62
N THR A 125 11.95 -11.01 -1.23
CA THR A 125 12.52 -11.78 -2.32
C THR A 125 13.99 -12.07 -2.09
N ASP A 126 14.52 -13.10 -2.74
CA ASP A 126 15.97 -13.22 -2.95
C ASP A 126 16.48 -12.12 -3.90
N LYS A 127 17.81 -12.07 -4.11
CA LYS A 127 18.43 -11.15 -5.08
C LYS A 127 18.09 -11.47 -6.55
N GLY A 128 17.59 -12.67 -6.83
CA GLY A 128 17.13 -13.08 -8.16
C GLY A 128 15.70 -12.64 -8.47
N GLY A 129 14.97 -12.14 -7.47
CA GLY A 129 13.56 -11.75 -7.59
C GLY A 129 12.57 -12.88 -7.29
N ASN A 130 13.02 -14.03 -6.80
CA ASN A 130 12.13 -15.09 -6.35
C ASN A 130 11.49 -14.67 -5.03
N VAL A 131 10.16 -14.77 -4.94
CA VAL A 131 9.42 -14.49 -3.70
C VAL A 131 9.81 -15.53 -2.65
N GLU A 132 10.28 -15.05 -1.50
CA GLU A 132 10.63 -15.88 -0.33
C GLU A 132 9.49 -15.87 0.68
N ASP A 133 8.83 -14.75 0.86
CA ASP A 133 7.67 -14.67 1.74
C ASP A 133 6.78 -13.48 1.39
N PHE A 134 5.51 -13.51 1.78
CA PHE A 134 4.57 -12.42 1.56
C PHE A 134 3.43 -12.44 2.55
N LEU A 135 2.84 -11.28 2.77
CA LEU A 135 1.64 -11.16 3.60
C LEU A 135 0.46 -11.93 2.98
N ASP A 136 -0.02 -12.97 3.67
CA ASP A 136 -1.11 -13.85 3.24
C ASP A 136 -2.32 -13.12 2.61
N GLU A 137 -2.77 -12.07 3.28
CA GLU A 137 -3.90 -11.26 2.86
C GLU A 137 -3.53 -9.78 2.86
N VAL A 138 -3.87 -9.08 1.78
CA VAL A 138 -3.67 -7.64 1.67
C VAL A 138 -4.34 -6.91 2.83
N ALA A 139 -3.53 -6.20 3.61
CA ALA A 139 -4.00 -5.37 4.70
C ALA A 139 -4.79 -4.18 4.16
N THR A 140 -6.09 -4.11 4.48
CA THR A 140 -6.92 -2.95 4.14
C THR A 140 -7.12 -2.06 5.37
N PHE A 141 -6.67 -0.82 5.27
CA PHE A 141 -6.68 0.16 6.35
C PHE A 141 -7.45 1.43 5.93
N ARG A 142 -8.37 1.87 6.77
CA ARG A 142 -9.06 3.15 6.63
C ARG A 142 -8.46 4.12 7.63
N LEU A 143 -8.12 5.33 7.20
CA LEU A 143 -7.39 6.29 8.03
C LEU A 143 -8.06 6.56 9.39
N LYS A 144 -9.39 6.60 9.44
CA LYS A 144 -10.19 6.72 10.68
C LYS A 144 -9.91 5.66 11.75
N GLN A 145 -9.31 4.53 11.40
CA GLN A 145 -8.95 3.48 12.35
C GLN A 145 -7.75 3.88 13.23
N GLN A 146 -6.91 4.82 12.76
CA GLN A 146 -5.67 5.31 13.39
C GLN A 146 -4.58 4.27 13.65
N SER A 147 -4.93 3.02 13.95
CA SER A 147 -3.99 1.92 14.16
C SER A 147 -4.61 0.56 13.82
N SER A 148 -3.82 -0.35 13.27
CA SER A 148 -4.16 -1.76 13.12
C SER A 148 -3.74 -2.54 14.39
N GLU A 149 -4.47 -2.33 15.49
CA GLU A 149 -4.24 -3.07 16.75
C GLU A 149 -5.33 -4.14 16.96
N PRO A 150 -4.96 -5.41 17.21
CA PRO A 150 -3.60 -5.95 17.24
C PRO A 150 -2.93 -5.96 15.85
N PRO A 151 -1.58 -6.08 15.76
CA PRO A 151 -0.89 -6.23 14.49
C PRO A 151 -1.47 -7.34 13.64
N ILE A 152 -1.35 -7.19 12.32
CA ILE A 152 -1.72 -8.22 11.36
C ILE A 152 -0.59 -9.23 11.37
N TYR A 153 -0.85 -10.44 11.86
CA TYR A 153 0.13 -11.52 11.87
C TYR A 153 0.08 -12.24 10.54
N ASP A 154 1.26 -12.59 10.06
CA ASP A 154 1.40 -13.49 8.93
C ASP A 154 1.42 -14.95 9.43
N LEU A 155 0.91 -15.89 8.64
CA LEU A 155 0.97 -17.30 9.01
C LEU A 155 2.28 -17.89 8.52
N ALA A 156 3.11 -18.35 9.47
CA ALA A 156 4.37 -19.01 9.16
C ALA A 156 4.20 -20.10 8.07
N GLY A 157 4.90 -19.99 6.94
CA GLY A 157 4.78 -21.04 5.92
C GLY A 157 5.50 -20.95 4.57
N ASP A 158 5.90 -19.79 4.05
CA ASP A 158 5.94 -19.69 2.58
C ASP A 158 7.31 -19.72 1.85
N ALA A 159 8.46 -19.46 2.50
CA ALA A 159 9.83 -19.95 2.19
C ALA A 159 10.87 -19.30 3.14
N ASP A 160 12.18 -19.38 2.83
CA ASP A 160 13.34 -19.41 3.76
C ASP A 160 13.15 -18.67 5.10
N ALA A 161 13.26 -19.40 6.22
CA ALA A 161 12.90 -18.92 7.56
C ALA A 161 13.62 -17.63 7.99
N ALA A 162 14.71 -17.23 7.33
CA ALA A 162 15.37 -15.97 7.60
C ALA A 162 14.55 -14.75 7.10
N ALA A 163 13.84 -14.85 5.97
CA ALA A 163 13.09 -13.74 5.35
C ALA A 163 11.58 -13.77 5.65
N ASP A 164 11.18 -14.58 6.63
CA ASP A 164 9.79 -14.78 7.10
C ASP A 164 9.26 -13.49 7.76
N LEU A 165 8.12 -13.02 7.27
CA LEU A 165 7.33 -11.93 7.83
C LEU A 165 6.62 -12.47 9.06
N LEU A 166 6.72 -11.74 10.17
CA LEU A 166 6.04 -12.11 11.41
C LEU A 166 4.78 -11.30 11.61
N SER A 167 4.85 -9.99 11.30
CA SER A 167 3.68 -9.12 11.42
C SER A 167 3.82 -7.81 10.66
N LEU A 168 2.67 -7.20 10.43
CA LEU A 168 2.48 -5.87 9.87
C LEU A 168 1.64 -5.02 10.85
N LYS A 169 2.12 -3.82 11.14
CA LYS A 169 1.39 -2.79 11.89
C LYS A 169 1.31 -1.51 11.08
N ILE A 170 0.13 -0.91 11.01
CA ILE A 170 -0.15 0.34 10.31
C ILE A 170 -0.67 1.36 11.33
N GLU A 171 -0.07 2.55 11.39
CA GLU A 171 -0.49 3.64 12.26
C GLU A 171 -0.59 4.97 11.49
N VAL A 172 -1.50 5.85 11.92
CA VAL A 172 -1.65 7.23 11.43
C VAL A 172 -1.52 8.18 12.60
N ARG A 173 -0.50 9.05 12.58
CA ARG A 173 -0.24 10.04 13.65
C ARG A 173 0.45 11.28 13.12
#